data_AF-A0A953X6G6-F1
#
_entry.id   AF-A0A953X6G6-F1
#
_cell.length_a   1.000
_cell.length_b   1.000
_cell.length_c   1.000
_cell.angle_alpha   90.00
_cell.angle_beta   90.00
_cell.angle_gamma   90.00
#
_symmetry.space_group_name_H-M   'P 1'
#
loop_
_entity.id
_entity.type
_entity.pdbx_description
1 polymer ?
#
loop_
_entity_poly.entity_id
_entity_poly.type
_entity_poly.pdbx_seq_one_letter_code
_entity_poly.pdbx_strand_id
1 'polypeptide(L)' 'MGDWRPMKFAPKDGTYILARVARNDSRHLGRHAGRCFVICHQGQTTSGYDLGWAVYPGFGGAPDEYFDGWTGIPK' A
#
# COMPACT_ATOMS: atom_id res chain seq x y z
N MET A 1 16.88 -8.20 -5.98
CA MET A 1 15.96 -7.47 -5.08
C MET A 1 15.42 -6.30 -5.89
N GLY A 2 14.09 -6.14 -6.01
CA GLY A 2 13.52 -5.06 -6.82
C GLY A 2 13.90 -3.68 -6.31
N ASP A 3 13.97 -2.70 -7.20
CA ASP A 3 14.26 -1.30 -6.85
C ASP A 3 13.08 -0.71 -6.08
N TRP A 4 13.18 -0.75 -4.75
CA TRP A 4 12.21 -0.14 -3.85
C TRP A 4 12.12 1.36 -4.09
N ARG A 5 10.90 1.85 -4.35
CA ARG A 5 10.58 3.26 -4.59
C ARG A 5 9.74 3.81 -3.45
N PRO A 6 9.80 5.13 -3.15
CA PRO A 6 8.92 5.74 -2.17
C PRO A 6 7.44 5.54 -2.49
N MET A 7 6.62 5.27 -1.47
CA MET A 7 5.19 4.94 -1.63
C MET A 7 4.38 6.01 -2.37
N LYS A 8 4.72 7.29 -2.18
CA LYS A 8 4.07 8.43 -2.87
C LYS A 8 4.12 8.37 -4.41
N PHE A 9 5.04 7.57 -4.97
CA PHE A 9 5.19 7.37 -6.42
C PHE A 9 4.59 6.05 -6.91
N ALA A 10 3.90 5.31 -6.03
CA ALA A 10 3.23 4.09 -6.42
C ALA A 10 2.09 4.38 -7.39
N PRO A 11 1.84 3.49 -8.37
CA PRO A 11 0.73 3.64 -9.29
C PRO A 11 -0.60 3.55 -8.53
N LYS A 12 -1.47 4.56 -8.69
CA LYS A 12 -2.79 4.64 -8.06
C LYS A 12 -3.93 4.27 -9.03
N ASP A 13 -3.62 3.42 -10.00
CA ASP A 13 -4.46 3.05 -11.16
C ASP A 13 -5.05 1.63 -11.05
N GLY A 14 -5.02 1.03 -9.86
CA GLY A 14 -5.47 -0.34 -9.62
C GLY A 14 -4.41 -1.41 -9.90
N THR A 15 -3.22 -1.04 -10.39
CA THR A 15 -2.10 -1.98 -10.56
C THR A 15 -1.70 -2.58 -9.21
N TYR A 16 -1.57 -3.90 -9.15
CA TYR A 16 -1.04 -4.57 -7.97
C TYR A 16 0.46 -4.35 -7.84
N ILE A 17 0.89 -4.00 -6.63
CA ILE A 17 2.28 -3.76 -6.26
C ILE A 17 2.64 -4.57 -5.03
N LEU A 18 3.93 -4.81 -4.82
CA LEU A 18 4.44 -5.29 -3.54
C LEU A 18 4.83 -4.07 -2.70
N ALA A 19 4.19 -3.89 -1.55
CA ALA A 19 4.48 -2.79 -0.62
C ALA A 19 4.99 -3.30 0.72
N ARG A 20 5.91 -2.55 1.34
CA ARG A 20 6.46 -2.87 2.66
C ARG A 20 5.85 -1.96 3.72
N VAL A 21 5.35 -2.58 4.78
CA VAL A 21 4.68 -1.87 5.87
C VAL A 21 5.71 -1.06 6.66
N ALA A 22 5.43 0.24 6.84
CA ALA A 22 6.26 1.13 7.62
C ALA A 22 6.17 0.80 9.12
N ARG A 23 7.15 1.26 9.90
CA ARG A 23 6.99 1.31 11.35
C ARG A 23 6.02 2.45 11.71
N ASN A 24 4.80 2.09 12.09
CA ASN A 24 3.75 3.03 12.47
C ASN A 24 2.95 2.45 13.67
N ASP A 25 2.04 3.27 14.19
CA ASP A 25 1.12 2.92 15.27
C ASP A 25 -0.25 2.40 14.76
N SER A 26 -0.35 2.09 13.46
CA SER A 26 -1.58 1.54 12.87
C SER A 26 -2.01 0.29 13.62
N ARG A 27 -3.24 0.29 14.15
CA ARG A 27 -3.81 -0.87 14.87
C ARG A 27 -3.76 -2.16 14.04
N HIS A 28 -3.91 -2.03 12.73
CA HIS A 28 -3.97 -3.17 11.81
C HIS A 28 -2.61 -3.50 11.20
N LEU A 29 -1.82 -2.50 10.81
CA LEU A 29 -0.55 -2.73 10.09
C LEU A 29 0.70 -2.61 10.95
N GLY A 30 0.67 -1.92 12.10
CA GLY A 30 1.87 -1.65 12.90
C GLY A 30 2.60 -2.92 13.36
N ARG A 31 1.87 -4.01 13.66
CA ARG A 31 2.45 -5.33 14.00
C ARG A 31 3.13 -6.03 12.83
N HIS A 32 2.93 -5.54 11.61
CA HIS A 32 3.48 -6.08 10.38
C HIS A 32 4.61 -5.22 9.82
N ALA A 33 5.13 -4.23 10.58
CA ALA A 33 6.27 -3.41 10.16
C ALA A 33 7.41 -4.26 9.58
N GLY A 34 7.90 -3.87 8.40
CA GLY A 34 8.93 -4.57 7.64
C GLY A 34 8.44 -5.75 6.79
N ARG A 35 7.20 -6.25 6.99
CA ARG A 35 6.62 -7.27 6.12
C ARG A 35 6.10 -6.68 4.81
N CYS A 36 6.05 -7.50 3.78
CA CYS A 36 5.59 -7.12 2.45
C CYS A 36 4.22 -7.74 2.15
N PHE A 37 3.34 -6.97 1.52
CA PHE A 37 2.02 -7.42 1.06
C PHE A 37 1.81 -7.00 -0.39
N VAL A 38 1.08 -7.83 -1.14
CA VAL A 38 0.55 -7.44 -2.45
C VAL A 38 -0.70 -6.62 -2.20
N ILE A 39 -0.71 -5.38 -2.71
CA ILE A 39 -1.78 -4.40 -2.49
C ILE A 39 -2.10 -3.68 -3.80
N CYS A 40 -3.26 -3.04 -3.87
CA CYS A 40 -3.63 -2.14 -4.97
C CYS A 40 -4.39 -0.93 -4.45
N HIS A 41 -4.25 0.21 -5.12
CA HIS A 41 -5.01 1.42 -4.80
C HIS A 41 -6.39 1.34 -5.44
N GLN A 42 -7.46 1.60 -4.67
CA GLN A 42 -8.84 1.45 -5.15
C GLN A 42 -9.38 2.69 -5.87
N GLY A 43 -8.57 3.75 -5.96
CA GLY A 43 -8.92 4.99 -6.64
C GLY A 43 -9.79 5.90 -5.77
N GLN A 44 -10.55 6.78 -6.41
CA GLN A 44 -11.44 7.73 -5.74
C GLN A 44 -12.90 7.44 -6.10
N THR A 45 -13.82 7.71 -5.17
CA THR A 45 -15.26 7.69 -5.45
C THR A 45 -15.67 8.86 -6.35
N THR A 46 -16.92 8.86 -6.84
CA THR A 46 -17.49 9.97 -7.60
C THR A 46 -17.54 11.29 -6.85
N SER A 47 -17.48 11.27 -5.50
CA SER A 47 -17.39 12.45 -4.65
C SER A 47 -15.96 12.90 -4.37
N GLY A 48 -14.95 12.27 -4.99
CA GLY A 48 -13.53 12.56 -4.77
C GLY A 48 -12.95 11.97 -3.48
N TYR A 49 -13.68 11.08 -2.80
CA TYR A 49 -13.16 10.41 -1.60
C TYR A 49 -12.13 9.36 -1.99
N ASP A 50 -10.92 9.44 -1.42
CA ASP A 50 -9.84 8.48 -1.66
C ASP A 50 -10.09 7.17 -0.89
N LEU A 51 -10.25 6.07 -1.64
CA LEU A 51 -10.45 4.73 -1.09
C LEU A 51 -9.15 4.09 -0.59
N GLY A 52 -7.99 4.71 -0.86
CA GLY A 52 -6.68 4.29 -0.40
C GLY A 52 -6.24 2.92 -0.89
N TRP A 53 -5.27 2.35 -0.17
CA TRP A 53 -4.73 1.02 -0.46
C TRP A 53 -5.59 -0.08 0.14
N ALA A 54 -5.88 -1.10 -0.68
CA ALA A 54 -6.48 -2.36 -0.25
C ALA A 54 -5.39 -3.37 0.09
N VAL A 55 -5.34 -3.78 1.35
CA VAL A 55 -4.43 -4.77 1.91
C VAL A 55 -5.18 -6.06 2.16
N TYR A 56 -4.68 -7.15 1.59
CA TYR A 56 -5.19 -8.48 1.86
C TYR A 56 -4.48 -9.15 3.06
N PRO A 57 -5.21 -9.81 3.97
CA PRO A 57 -6.67 -9.86 4.08
C PRO A 57 -7.24 -8.69 4.92
N GLY A 58 -8.22 -7.96 4.37
CA GLY A 58 -9.25 -7.30 5.18
C GLY A 58 -9.08 -5.82 5.54
N PHE A 59 -8.17 -5.06 4.94
CA PHE A 59 -8.03 -3.63 5.25
C PHE A 59 -7.98 -2.75 4.00
N GLY A 60 -9.07 -2.03 3.71
CA GLY A 60 -9.10 -0.96 2.70
C GLY A 60 -8.89 0.42 3.33
N GLY A 61 -8.58 1.44 2.52
CA GLY A 61 -8.39 2.80 3.04
C GLY A 61 -7.06 3.05 3.73
N ALA A 62 -6.05 2.17 3.57
CA ALA A 62 -4.73 2.45 4.11
C ALA A 62 -4.13 3.68 3.38
N PRO A 63 -3.65 4.70 4.10
CA PRO A 63 -2.94 5.82 3.51
C PRO A 63 -1.50 5.44 3.12
N ASP A 64 -0.87 6.27 2.28
CA ASP A 64 0.51 6.05 1.82
C ASP A 64 1.51 5.91 3.00
N GLU A 65 1.31 6.67 4.08
CA GLU A 65 2.17 6.68 5.28
C GLU A 65 2.22 5.34 6.04
N TYR A 66 1.30 4.43 5.77
CA TYR A 66 1.36 3.08 6.33
C TYR A 66 2.42 2.19 5.68
N PHE A 67 3.05 2.64 4.58
CA PHE A 67 4.06 1.90 3.83
C PHE A 67 5.30 2.75 3.58
N ASP A 68 6.49 2.15 3.71
CA ASP A 68 7.76 2.87 3.50
C ASP A 68 8.28 2.81 2.05
N GLY A 69 7.72 1.90 1.25
CA GLY A 69 8.06 1.78 -0.16
C GLY A 69 7.30 0.69 -0.89
N TRP A 70 7.48 0.68 -2.21
CA TRP A 70 6.90 -0.30 -3.12
C TRP A 70 7.88 -0.76 -4.20
N THR A 71 7.58 -1.90 -4.80
CA THR A 71 8.18 -2.40 -6.04
C THR A 71 7.12 -3.09 -6.89
N GLY A 72 7.39 -3.26 -8.18
CA GLY A 72 6.60 -4.16 -9.02
C GLY A 72 6.65 -5.59 -8.49
N ILE A 73 5.60 -6.37 -8.76
CA ILE A 73 5.52 -7.78 -8.35
C ILE A 73 6.57 -8.58 -9.14
N PRO A 74 7.43 -9.37 -8.46
CA PRO A 74 8.35 -10.27 -9.13
C PRO A 74 7.60 -11.24 -10.06
N LYS A 75 8.10 -11.42 -11.28
CA LYS A 75 7.59 -12.43 -12.22
C LYS A 75 8.14 -13.81 -11.88
#